data_AF-A0A961JAF1-F1
#
_entry.id   AF-A0A961JAF1-F1
#
_cell.length_a   1.000
_cell.length_b   1.000
_cell.length_c   1.000
_cell.angle_alpha   90.00
_cell.angle_beta   90.00
_cell.angle_gamma   90.00
#
_symmetry.space_group_name_H-M   'P 1'
#
loop_
_entity.id
_entity.type
_entity.pdbx_description
1 polymer ?
#
loop_
_entity_poly.entity_id
_entity_poly.type
_entity_poly.pdbx_seq_one_letter_code
_entity_poly.pdbx_strand_id
1 'polypeptide(L)'
;GSMRPDIPPGDLMLIGDHINFSGLNPLIGEPTDARFVPMKDAYDPEMRAGLRAAAEAEGIALAEGVYAWYSGPSFETPAEIRAIRGLGADAVGMSTVPEVILARFLGLRVAAISSITNMAAGLSDEAISHEHTKAMAPLGAEKLERLLARFLTQA
;
A
#
# COMPACT_ATOMS: atom_id res chain seq x y z
N GLY A 1 -3.19 -4.22 6.39
CA GLY A 1 -4.14 -3.83 7.43
C GLY A 1 -4.23 -2.32 7.53
N SER A 2 -5.44 -1.78 7.69
CA SER A 2 -5.67 -0.34 7.81
C SER A 2 -5.47 0.16 9.25
N MET A 3 -4.83 1.31 9.41
CA MET A 3 -4.75 2.05 10.68
C MET A 3 -5.73 3.22 10.75
N ARG A 4 -6.59 3.34 9.72
CA ARG A 4 -7.53 4.42 9.51
C ARG A 4 -8.97 3.91 9.56
N PRO A 5 -9.80 4.35 10.53
CA PRO A 5 -11.19 3.93 10.63
C PRO A 5 -12.04 4.26 9.39
N ASP A 6 -11.64 5.28 8.64
CA ASP A 6 -12.29 5.72 7.40
C ASP A 6 -11.88 4.91 6.16
N ILE A 7 -10.99 3.92 6.31
CA ILE A 7 -10.61 2.96 5.26
C ILE A 7 -10.80 1.53 5.79
N PRO A 8 -12.04 1.05 5.90
CA PRO A 8 -12.35 -0.27 6.47
C PRO A 8 -11.96 -1.45 5.55
N PRO A 9 -12.00 -2.69 6.06
CA PRO A 9 -11.85 -3.89 5.24
C PRO A 9 -12.83 -3.92 4.05
N GLY A 10 -12.33 -4.27 2.87
CA GLY A 10 -13.05 -4.25 1.60
C GLY A 10 -12.90 -2.96 0.80
N ASP A 11 -12.26 -1.93 1.34
CA ASP A 11 -11.90 -0.71 0.62
C ASP A 11 -10.49 -0.74 0.02
N LEU A 12 -10.23 0.24 -0.84
CA LEU A 12 -8.95 0.45 -1.50
C LEU A 12 -8.27 1.69 -0.93
N MET A 13 -6.95 1.61 -0.79
CA MET A 13 -6.11 2.77 -0.48
C MET A 13 -5.09 2.99 -1.58
N LEU A 14 -5.07 4.18 -2.16
CA LEU A 14 -3.98 4.61 -3.04
C LEU A 14 -2.73 4.90 -2.19
N ILE A 15 -1.61 4.28 -2.53
CA ILE A 15 -0.36 4.51 -1.80
C ILE A 15 0.28 5.80 -2.33
N GLY A 16 0.38 6.80 -1.46
CA GLY A 16 1.00 8.10 -1.76
C GLY A 16 2.49 8.14 -1.42
N ASP A 17 2.88 7.41 -0.38
CA ASP A 17 4.26 7.27 0.08
C ASP A 17 4.42 5.97 0.91
N HIS A 18 5.66 5.64 1.31
CA HIS A 18 5.91 4.51 2.20
C HIS A 18 6.91 4.79 3.31
N ILE A 19 6.79 3.98 4.37
CA ILE A 19 7.81 3.83 5.41
C ILE A 19 8.40 2.43 5.28
N ASN A 20 9.69 2.34 5.01
CA ASN A 20 10.41 1.07 5.04
C ASN A 20 10.81 0.73 6.49
N PHE A 21 10.02 -0.13 7.13
CA PHE A 21 10.25 -0.56 8.52
C PHE A 21 10.78 -2.01 8.61
N SER A 22 11.04 -2.66 7.47
CA SER A 22 11.50 -4.06 7.41
C SER A 22 12.98 -4.22 7.83
N GLY A 23 13.73 -3.11 7.87
CA GLY A 23 15.18 -3.12 8.12
C GLY A 23 16.02 -3.56 6.93
N LEU A 24 15.41 -3.86 5.78
CA LEU A 24 16.07 -4.28 4.54
C LEU A 24 15.90 -3.24 3.44
N ASN A 25 16.86 -3.16 2.53
CA ASN A 25 16.72 -2.41 1.27
C ASN A 25 17.22 -3.30 0.12
N PRO A 26 16.44 -3.51 -0.95
CA PRO A 26 16.81 -4.44 -2.02
C PRO A 26 18.03 -4.00 -2.83
N LEU A 27 18.48 -2.75 -2.70
CA LEU A 27 19.69 -2.24 -3.36
C LEU A 27 20.96 -2.46 -2.51
N ILE A 28 20.83 -3.02 -1.30
CA ILE A 28 22.00 -3.49 -0.54
C ILE A 28 22.62 -4.65 -1.33
N GLY A 29 23.87 -4.45 -1.76
CA GLY A 29 24.60 -5.41 -2.58
C GLY A 29 24.74 -5.02 -4.05
N GLU A 30 24.03 -3.99 -4.52
CA GLU A 30 24.26 -3.41 -5.86
C GLU A 30 25.67 -2.79 -5.90
N PRO A 31 26.58 -3.27 -6.79
CA PRO A 31 27.98 -2.88 -6.78
C PRO A 31 28.23 -1.47 -7.34
N THR A 32 27.28 -0.90 -8.10
CA THR A 32 27.44 0.40 -8.73
C THR A 32 26.81 1.54 -7.92
N ASP A 33 27.17 2.78 -8.24
CA ASP A 33 26.56 3.97 -7.66
C ASP A 33 25.09 4.18 -8.09
N ALA A 34 24.58 3.39 -9.04
CA ALA A 34 23.17 3.45 -9.44
C ALA A 34 22.20 3.13 -8.29
N ARG A 35 22.68 2.49 -7.22
CA ARG A 35 21.92 2.21 -6.00
C ARG A 35 21.41 3.45 -5.25
N PHE A 36 21.99 4.63 -5.50
CA PHE A 36 21.57 5.88 -4.86
C PHE A 36 20.39 6.50 -5.61
N VAL A 37 19.23 5.88 -5.48
CA VAL A 37 18.00 6.26 -6.19
C VAL A 37 17.22 7.31 -5.40
N PRO A 38 16.85 8.46 -6.00
CA PRO A 38 15.96 9.41 -5.34
C PRO A 38 14.54 8.83 -5.22
N MET A 39 14.03 8.79 -3.98
CA MET A 39 12.70 8.26 -3.68
C MET A 39 11.61 9.35 -3.58
N LYS A 40 11.96 10.62 -3.81
CA LYS A 40 10.96 11.68 -4.02
C LYS A 40 10.10 11.27 -5.21
N ASP A 41 8.78 11.27 -5.01
CA ASP A 41 7.81 10.84 -6.03
C ASP A 41 8.01 9.38 -6.46
N ALA A 42 8.41 8.49 -5.52
CA ALA A 42 8.45 7.04 -5.75
C ALA A 42 7.11 6.48 -6.23
N TYR A 43 6.02 7.13 -5.85
CA TYR A 43 4.68 6.93 -6.39
C TYR A 43 4.31 8.12 -7.28
N ASP A 44 4.25 7.87 -8.59
CA ASP A 44 4.17 8.87 -9.64
C ASP A 44 2.92 9.78 -9.49
N PRO A 45 3.10 11.11 -9.38
CA PRO A 45 1.99 12.03 -9.12
C PRO A 45 0.90 12.05 -10.20
N GLU A 46 1.28 11.88 -11.46
CA GLU A 46 0.31 11.87 -12.58
C GLU A 46 -0.48 10.55 -12.59
N MET A 47 0.18 9.40 -12.38
CA MET A 47 -0.53 8.13 -12.26
C MET A 47 -1.49 8.13 -11.06
N ARG A 48 -1.07 8.70 -9.92
CA ARG A 48 -1.95 8.90 -8.75
C ARG A 48 -3.15 9.79 -9.08
N ALA A 49 -2.95 10.87 -9.82
CA ALA A 49 -4.04 11.74 -10.24
C ALA A 49 -5.02 11.03 -11.19
N GLY A 50 -4.52 10.25 -12.16
CA GLY A 50 -5.36 9.46 -13.06
C GLY A 50 -6.15 8.38 -12.34
N LEU A 51 -5.55 7.69 -11.36
CA LEU A 51 -6.26 6.72 -10.53
C LEU A 51 -7.37 7.36 -9.69
N ARG A 52 -7.15 8.56 -9.13
CA ARG A 52 -8.21 9.29 -8.43
C ARG A 52 -9.36 9.66 -9.36
N ALA A 53 -9.07 10.16 -10.56
CA ALA A 53 -10.09 10.51 -11.54
C ALA A 53 -10.89 9.27 -11.98
N ALA A 54 -10.22 8.14 -12.18
CA ALA A 54 -10.87 6.87 -12.51
C ALA A 54 -11.77 6.38 -11.36
N ALA A 55 -11.32 6.50 -10.11
CA ALA A 55 -12.11 6.13 -8.94
C ALA A 55 -13.36 7.01 -8.79
N GLU A 56 -13.22 8.32 -8.95
CA GLU A 56 -14.33 9.28 -8.92
C GLU A 56 -15.38 8.93 -9.97
N ALA A 57 -14.96 8.63 -11.20
CA ALA A 57 -15.86 8.26 -12.28
C ALA A 57 -16.62 6.94 -12.05
N GLU A 58 -16.02 6.00 -11.33
CA GLU A 58 -16.63 4.70 -10.99
C GLU A 58 -17.42 4.75 -9.67
N GLY A 59 -17.43 5.89 -8.97
CA GLY A 59 -18.04 6.03 -7.64
C GLY A 59 -17.33 5.20 -6.57
N ILE A 60 -16.02 4.95 -6.73
CA ILE A 60 -15.20 4.16 -5.82
C ILE A 60 -14.49 5.09 -4.84
N ALA A 61 -14.66 4.88 -3.54
CA ALA A 61 -13.86 5.55 -2.52
C ALA A 61 -12.40 5.08 -2.63
N LEU A 62 -11.48 6.03 -2.80
CA LEU A 62 -10.04 5.76 -2.93
C LEU A 62 -9.25 6.78 -2.12
N ALA A 63 -9.14 6.54 -0.81
CA ALA A 63 -8.33 7.37 0.06
C ALA A 63 -6.84 7.20 -0.26
N GLU A 64 -6.07 8.28 -0.14
CA GLU A 64 -4.61 8.23 -0.23
C GLU A 64 -3.99 8.12 1.16
N GLY A 65 -2.90 7.36 1.29
CA GLY A 65 -2.17 7.21 2.55
C GLY A 65 -0.74 6.68 2.42
N VAL A 66 -0.05 6.67 3.56
CA VAL A 66 1.33 6.18 3.72
C VAL A 66 1.31 4.70 4.11
N TYR A 67 2.03 3.87 3.35
CA TYR A 67 2.11 2.43 3.60
C TYR A 67 3.40 2.04 4.34
N ALA A 68 3.29 1.38 5.49
CA ALA A 68 4.42 0.83 6.21
C ALA A 68 4.72 -0.61 5.78
N TRP A 69 5.95 -0.87 5.39
CA TRP A 69 6.44 -2.21 5.09
C TRP A 69 7.07 -2.86 6.32
N TYR A 70 6.49 -3.96 6.77
CA TYR A 70 7.04 -4.87 7.79
C TYR A 70 7.61 -6.13 7.11
N SER A 71 8.59 -6.80 7.73
CA SER A 71 9.13 -8.04 7.17
C SER A 71 8.14 -9.21 7.23
N GLY A 72 7.34 -9.29 8.31
CA GLY A 72 6.63 -10.52 8.67
C GLY A 72 7.59 -11.64 9.10
N PRO A 73 7.14 -12.91 9.15
CA PRO A 73 5.81 -13.40 8.77
C PRO A 73 4.76 -13.29 9.89
N SER A 74 5.16 -12.96 11.12
CA SER A 74 4.21 -12.65 12.19
C SER A 74 3.50 -11.33 11.89
N PHE A 75 2.19 -11.26 12.17
CA PHE A 75 1.48 -9.98 12.22
C PHE A 75 2.04 -9.09 13.32
N GLU A 76 1.79 -7.80 13.18
CA GLU A 76 2.26 -6.79 14.12
C GLU A 76 1.51 -6.91 15.45
N THR A 77 2.20 -6.57 16.54
CA THR A 77 1.58 -6.35 17.84
C THR A 77 0.84 -5.01 17.86
N PRO A 78 -0.15 -4.82 18.75
CA PRO A 78 -0.79 -3.51 18.92
C PRO A 78 0.19 -2.38 19.30
N ALA A 79 1.31 -2.71 19.95
CA ALA A 79 2.34 -1.73 20.29
C ALA A 79 3.11 -1.26 19.05
N GLU A 80 3.50 -2.19 18.17
CA GLU A 80 4.12 -1.89 16.87
C GLU A 80 3.19 -1.06 15.98
N ILE A 81 1.89 -1.40 15.93
CA ILE A 81 0.89 -0.61 15.21
C ILE A 81 0.78 0.81 15.75
N ARG A 82 0.71 1.01 17.08
CA ARG A 82 0.70 2.36 17.66
C ARG A 82 1.97 3.14 17.32
N ALA A 83 3.13 2.48 17.38
CA ALA A 83 4.41 3.11 17.08
C ALA A 83 4.47 3.57 15.61
N ILE A 84 4.20 2.68 14.65
CA ILE A 84 4.31 3.00 13.22
C ILE A 84 3.24 4.00 12.78
N ARG A 85 2.04 3.95 13.37
CA ARG A 85 1.02 4.99 13.18
C ARG A 85 1.50 6.34 13.70
N GLY A 86 2.18 6.37 14.85
CA GLY A 86 2.81 7.58 15.38
C GLY A 86 3.91 8.16 14.48
N LEU A 87 4.53 7.33 13.64
CA LEU A 87 5.47 7.75 12.59
C LEU A 87 4.77 8.20 11.29
N GLY A 88 3.43 8.17 11.24
CA GLY A 88 2.64 8.68 10.12
C GLY A 88 2.17 7.62 9.12
N ALA A 89 2.23 6.32 9.46
CA ALA A 89 1.67 5.28 8.59
C ALA A 89 0.14 5.17 8.69
N ASP A 90 -0.50 4.93 7.55
CA ASP A 90 -1.96 4.78 7.40
C ASP A 90 -2.39 3.32 7.16
N ALA A 91 -1.51 2.53 6.55
CA ALA A 91 -1.69 1.08 6.40
C ALA A 91 -0.36 0.35 6.57
N VAL A 92 -0.43 -0.95 6.87
CA VAL A 92 0.73 -1.84 7.03
C VAL A 92 0.57 -3.09 6.17
N GLY A 93 1.69 -3.61 5.69
CA GLY A 93 1.75 -4.96 5.12
C GLY A 93 3.20 -5.40 4.86
N MET A 94 3.34 -6.54 4.20
CA MET A 94 4.61 -7.30 4.18
C MET A 94 5.31 -7.37 2.81
N SER A 95 4.86 -6.57 1.84
CA SER A 95 5.38 -6.55 0.47
C SER A 95 5.35 -5.13 -0.13
N THR A 96 5.42 -5.03 -1.45
CA THR A 96 5.24 -3.82 -2.28
C THR A 96 6.44 -2.88 -2.26
N VAL A 97 6.91 -2.47 -1.08
CA VAL A 97 8.03 -1.52 -0.97
C VAL A 97 9.32 -2.00 -1.65
N PRO A 98 9.78 -3.26 -1.53
CA PRO A 98 10.99 -3.67 -2.24
C PRO A 98 10.82 -3.62 -3.76
N GLU A 99 9.65 -3.99 -4.28
CA GLU A 99 9.33 -3.88 -5.70
C GLU A 99 9.28 -2.42 -6.17
N VAL A 100 8.73 -1.50 -5.37
CA VAL A 100 8.74 -0.05 -5.67
C VAL A 100 10.17 0.47 -5.76
N ILE A 101 11.03 0.14 -4.79
CA ILE A 101 12.44 0.56 -4.79
C ILE A 101 13.15 0.06 -6.05
N LEU A 102 12.97 -1.22 -6.40
CA LEU A 102 13.56 -1.81 -7.60
C LEU A 102 13.00 -1.18 -8.89
N ALA A 103 11.70 -0.91 -8.95
CA ALA A 103 11.10 -0.24 -10.09
C ALA A 103 11.68 1.17 -10.30
N ARG A 104 11.88 1.93 -9.21
CA ARG A 104 12.53 3.24 -9.27
C ARG A 104 14.00 3.15 -9.67
N PHE A 105 14.72 2.15 -9.16
CA PHE A 105 16.08 1.84 -9.59
C PHE A 105 16.17 1.56 -11.10
N LEU A 106 15.17 0.88 -11.66
CA LEU A 106 15.06 0.58 -13.09
C LEU A 106 14.46 1.74 -13.91
N GLY A 107 14.19 2.90 -13.31
CA GLY A 107 13.64 4.07 -14.00
C GLY A 107 12.15 3.98 -14.34
N LEU A 108 11.41 3.04 -13.75
CA LEU A 108 9.98 2.86 -14.00
C LEU A 108 9.15 3.86 -13.20
N ARG A 109 8.05 4.35 -13.80
CA ARG A 109 6.98 5.05 -13.09
C ARG A 109 6.12 4.02 -12.35
N VAL A 110 5.66 4.37 -11.16
CA VAL A 110 4.99 3.43 -10.26
C VAL A 110 3.74 4.07 -9.68
N ALA A 111 2.66 3.31 -9.65
CA ALA A 111 1.52 3.55 -8.78
C ALA A 111 1.20 2.25 -8.04
N ALA A 112 0.64 2.34 -6.84
CA ALA A 112 0.29 1.17 -6.05
C ALA A 112 -1.02 1.41 -5.29
N ILE A 113 -1.81 0.36 -5.17
CA ILE A 113 -3.08 0.36 -4.44
C ILE A 113 -3.04 -0.80 -3.46
N SER A 114 -3.37 -0.53 -2.20
CA SER A 114 -3.57 -1.56 -1.19
C SER A 114 -5.04 -1.93 -1.13
N SER A 115 -5.36 -3.22 -1.25
CA SER A 115 -6.68 -3.75 -0.89
C SER A 115 -6.70 -4.03 0.60
N ILE A 116 -7.56 -3.32 1.34
CA ILE A 116 -7.61 -3.44 2.80
C ILE A 116 -8.41 -4.68 3.16
N THR A 117 -7.77 -5.65 3.81
CA THR A 117 -8.39 -6.92 4.16
C THR A 117 -8.77 -7.05 5.63
N ASN A 118 -8.27 -6.16 6.48
CA ASN A 118 -8.45 -6.15 7.93
C ASN A 118 -8.04 -4.79 8.51
N MET A 119 -8.54 -4.46 9.70
CA MET A 119 -7.92 -3.41 10.52
C MET A 119 -6.60 -3.91 11.12
N ALA A 120 -5.65 -3.01 11.34
CA ALA A 120 -4.37 -3.35 11.95
C ALA A 120 -4.56 -3.81 13.41
N ALA A 121 -3.60 -4.59 13.92
CA ALA A 121 -3.69 -5.24 15.21
C ALA A 121 -4.06 -4.27 16.36
N GLY A 122 -5.09 -4.64 17.12
CA GLY A 122 -5.60 -3.84 18.24
C GLY A 122 -6.48 -2.66 17.86
N LEU A 123 -6.88 -2.52 16.58
CA LEU A 123 -7.82 -1.49 16.13
C LEU A 123 -9.22 -2.02 15.81
N SER A 124 -9.44 -3.33 15.83
CA SER A 124 -10.75 -3.97 15.79
C SER A 124 -10.74 -5.23 16.66
N ASP A 125 -11.93 -5.72 17.01
CA ASP A 125 -12.12 -7.01 17.69
C ASP A 125 -12.03 -8.21 16.71
N GLU A 126 -11.67 -7.96 15.44
CA GLU A 126 -11.54 -9.01 14.43
C GLU A 126 -10.35 -9.91 14.77
N ALA A 127 -10.60 -11.22 14.77
CA ALA A 127 -9.52 -12.20 14.84
C ALA A 127 -8.73 -12.16 13.53
N ILE A 128 -7.62 -11.40 13.52
CA ILE A 128 -6.73 -11.29 12.36
C ILE A 128 -6.19 -12.69 12.05
N SER A 129 -6.63 -13.24 10.92
CA SER A 129 -6.22 -14.54 10.44
C SER A 129 -6.06 -14.53 8.92
N HIS A 130 -5.28 -15.47 8.40
CA HIS A 130 -5.11 -15.60 6.95
C HIS A 130 -6.43 -15.96 6.24
N GLU A 131 -7.35 -16.66 6.92
CA GLU A 131 -8.68 -16.97 6.40
C GLU A 131 -9.57 -15.73 6.29
N HIS A 132 -9.56 -14.86 7.31
CA HIS A 132 -10.31 -13.61 7.27
C HIS A 132 -9.84 -12.71 6.12
N THR A 133 -8.52 -12.61 5.94
CA THR A 133 -7.91 -11.90 4.80
C THR A 133 -8.43 -12.40 3.46
N LYS A 134 -8.56 -13.74 3.29
CA LYS A 134 -9.09 -14.33 2.06
C LYS A 134 -10.58 -14.04 1.84
N ALA A 135 -11.37 -13.89 2.90
CA ALA A 135 -12.79 -13.62 2.80
C ALA A 135 -13.09 -12.18 2.34
N MET A 136 -12.26 -11.21 2.73
CA MET A 136 -12.45 -9.79 2.36
C MET A 136 -11.81 -9.43 1.01
N ALA A 137 -10.81 -10.19 0.56
CA ALA A 137 -10.11 -9.94 -0.70
C ALA A 137 -11.02 -9.83 -1.95
N PRO A 138 -12.09 -10.64 -2.12
CA PRO A 138 -12.98 -10.54 -3.29
C PRO A 138 -13.69 -9.19 -3.42
N LEU A 139 -14.11 -8.58 -2.31
CA LEU A 139 -14.80 -7.28 -2.31
C LEU A 139 -13.88 -6.15 -2.79
N GLY A 140 -12.63 -6.16 -2.31
CA GLY A 140 -11.60 -5.24 -2.80
C GLY A 140 -11.21 -5.52 -4.26
N ALA A 141 -11.20 -6.79 -4.66
CA ALA A 141 -10.83 -7.20 -6.02
C ALA A 141 -11.81 -6.66 -7.08
N GLU A 142 -13.13 -6.74 -6.84
CA GLU A 142 -14.14 -6.20 -7.77
C GLU A 142 -13.97 -4.69 -7.98
N LYS A 143 -13.79 -3.93 -6.89
CA LYS A 143 -13.52 -2.49 -6.96
C LYS A 143 -12.23 -2.21 -7.72
N LEU A 144 -11.18 -2.98 -7.42
CA LEU A 144 -9.86 -2.80 -8.04
C LEU A 144 -9.91 -3.08 -9.54
N GLU A 145 -10.61 -4.12 -9.97
CA GLU A 145 -10.79 -4.45 -11.39
C GLU A 145 -11.46 -3.30 -12.14
N ARG A 146 -12.59 -2.79 -11.64
CA ARG A 146 -13.31 -1.67 -12.24
C ARG A 146 -12.43 -0.41 -12.32
N LEU A 147 -11.73 -0.10 -11.23
CA LEU A 147 -10.83 1.04 -11.15
C LEU A 147 -9.70 0.94 -12.19
N LEU A 148 -9.04 -0.22 -12.27
CA LEU A 148 -7.93 -0.42 -13.21
C LEU A 148 -8.41 -0.43 -14.66
N ALA A 149 -9.55 -1.06 -14.95
CA ALA A 149 -10.15 -1.03 -16.29
C ALA A 149 -10.46 0.40 -16.72
N ARG A 150 -11.04 1.21 -15.83
CA ARG A 150 -11.31 2.64 -16.08
C ARG A 150 -10.02 3.42 -16.32
N PHE A 151 -9.02 3.25 -15.46
CA PHE A 151 -7.75 3.96 -15.55
C PHE A 151 -7.00 3.63 -16.85
N LEU A 152 -6.87 2.35 -17.19
CA LEU A 152 -6.13 1.89 -18.37
C LEU A 152 -6.80 2.20 -19.70
N THR A 153 -8.10 2.45 -19.71
CA THR A 153 -8.85 2.83 -20.94
C THR A 153 -8.92 4.34 -21.16
N GLN A 154 -8.47 5.14 -20.18
CA GLN A 154 -8.42 6.60 -20.25
C GLN A 154 -7.00 7.18 -20.28
N ALA A 155 -5.99 6.36 -19.98
CA ALA A 155 -4.58 6.73 -19.97
C ALA A 155 -3.96 6.79 -21.38
#